data_AF-A0A8T1VKU4-F1
#
_entry.id   AF-A0A8T1VKU4-F1
#
_cell.length_a   1.000
_cell.length_b   1.000
_cell.length_c   1.000
_cell.angle_alpha   90.00
_cell.angle_beta   90.00
_cell.angle_gamma   90.00
#
_symmetry.space_group_name_H-M   'P 1'
#
loop_
_entity.id
_entity.type
_entity.pdbx_description
1 polymer ?
#
loop_
_entity_poly.entity_id
_entity_poly.type
_entity_poly.pdbx_seq_one_letter_code
_entity_poly.pdbx_strand_id
1 'polypeptide(L)'
;METTSSVLRFALATYFMKRAALPSVHAVDTESFPSPSSSSSDFSDEDEEQLDYSAIENGEEDHAFSDVVQAHVFNLSQLLTEQRSQEYTQGIADLREYTASNGLLPSLVSVLSNMLDQEELEAESIAQVIEHMCFETSGEPATVFDELVELVFAALQHCCENKKVNVAIWLLRALDGAVHGLRQHQEHFYGSEGLYKTLSIESASSKVQELICSCLAKTDEPDSPSVAK
;
A
#
# COMPACT_ATOMS: atom_id res chain seq x y z
N MET A 1 -0.86 11.38 -25.48
CA MET A 1 0.61 11.18 -25.55
C MET A 1 0.95 10.21 -24.44
N GLU A 2 1.37 8.98 -24.76
CA GLU A 2 1.39 7.79 -23.87
C GLU A 2 2.65 7.65 -22.98
N THR A 3 3.32 8.76 -22.67
CA THR A 3 4.73 8.73 -22.22
C THR A 3 4.92 8.28 -20.77
N THR A 4 4.02 8.59 -19.84
CA THR A 4 4.19 8.19 -18.44
C THR A 4 3.85 6.72 -18.20
N SER A 5 2.78 6.23 -18.84
CA SER A 5 2.44 4.81 -18.89
C SER A 5 3.58 3.95 -19.46
N SER A 6 4.18 4.41 -20.57
CA SER A 6 5.30 3.70 -21.19
C SER A 6 6.60 3.77 -20.36
N VAL A 7 6.86 4.86 -19.65
CA VAL A 7 8.03 4.98 -18.74
C VAL A 7 7.89 4.06 -17.54
N LEU A 8 6.73 3.98 -16.89
CA LEU A 8 6.48 3.04 -15.79
C LEU A 8 6.67 1.60 -16.29
N ARG A 9 5.98 1.23 -17.38
CA ARG A 9 6.08 -0.12 -17.97
C ARG A 9 7.51 -0.46 -18.39
N PHE A 10 8.28 0.51 -18.90
CA PHE A 10 9.68 0.31 -19.26
C PHE A 10 10.59 0.15 -18.04
N ALA A 11 10.43 0.99 -17.01
CA ALA A 11 11.21 0.90 -15.78
C ALA A 11 10.96 -0.43 -15.05
N LEU A 12 9.70 -0.87 -15.01
CA LEU A 12 9.31 -2.14 -14.41
C LEU A 12 9.74 -3.36 -15.25
N ALA A 13 9.67 -3.26 -16.58
CA ALA A 13 10.25 -4.28 -17.46
C ALA A 13 11.77 -4.40 -17.23
N THR A 14 12.47 -3.28 -17.02
CA THR A 14 13.90 -3.27 -16.70
C THR A 14 14.19 -3.88 -15.33
N TYR A 15 13.38 -3.56 -14.32
CA TYR A 15 13.43 -4.20 -13.00
C TYR A 15 13.29 -5.72 -13.11
N PHE A 16 12.28 -6.21 -13.83
CA PHE A 16 12.06 -7.65 -13.97
C PHE A 16 13.06 -8.35 -14.88
N MET A 17 13.56 -7.70 -15.93
CA MET A 17 14.68 -8.25 -16.71
C MET A 17 15.93 -8.40 -15.85
N LYS A 18 16.21 -7.44 -14.97
CA LYS A 18 17.30 -7.54 -13.98
C LYS A 18 17.05 -8.68 -12.99
N ARG A 19 15.80 -8.89 -12.56
CA ARG A 19 15.37 -10.01 -11.69
C ARG A 19 15.50 -11.38 -12.38
N ALA A 20 15.09 -11.51 -13.63
CA ALA A 20 15.18 -12.75 -14.40
C ALA A 20 16.61 -13.09 -14.84
N ALA A 21 17.52 -12.11 -14.87
CA ALA A 21 18.92 -12.28 -15.23
C ALA A 21 19.84 -12.64 -14.04
N LEU A 22 19.33 -12.67 -12.81
CA LEU A 22 20.08 -13.18 -11.66
C LEU A 22 20.04 -14.72 -11.67
N PRO A 23 21.19 -15.41 -11.90
CA PRO A 23 21.23 -16.85 -11.74
C PRO A 23 21.05 -17.16 -10.25
N SER A 24 20.03 -17.97 -9.93
CA SER A 24 19.86 -18.57 -8.60
C SER A 24 21.18 -19.19 -8.13
N VAL A 25 21.79 -18.62 -7.10
CA VAL A 25 23.03 -19.11 -6.46
C VAL A 25 22.73 -20.21 -5.43
N HIS A 26 21.60 -20.91 -5.56
CA HIS A 26 21.25 -22.08 -4.74
C HIS A 26 20.95 -23.33 -5.58
N ALA A 27 21.76 -23.57 -6.61
CA ALA A 27 22.00 -24.93 -7.08
C ALA A 27 23.15 -25.52 -6.26
N VAL A 28 22.88 -25.85 -5.00
CA VAL A 28 23.78 -26.70 -4.19
C VAL A 28 23.52 -28.15 -4.61
N ASP A 29 24.62 -28.82 -4.95
CA ASP A 29 24.73 -30.23 -5.26
C ASP A 29 23.82 -31.13 -4.41
N THR A 30 23.13 -32.06 -5.05
CA THR A 30 22.92 -33.37 -4.43
C THR A 30 22.89 -34.46 -5.49
N GLU A 31 23.91 -35.31 -5.41
CA GLU A 31 24.08 -36.53 -6.17
C GLU A 31 22.95 -37.55 -5.88
N SER A 32 22.48 -38.20 -6.95
CA SER A 32 22.18 -39.64 -7.08
C SER A 32 21.09 -40.34 -6.21
N PHE A 33 20.20 -41.02 -6.96
CA PHE A 33 19.37 -42.22 -6.67
C PHE A 33 17.87 -42.05 -6.32
N PRO A 34 17.01 -43.05 -6.66
CA PRO A 34 15.69 -42.84 -7.23
C PRO A 34 14.54 -43.15 -6.26
N SER A 35 13.32 -42.77 -6.67
CA SER A 35 11.99 -42.98 -6.06
C SER A 35 11.68 -44.44 -5.66
N PRO A 36 10.49 -44.83 -5.09
CA PRO A 36 9.26 -44.06 -4.79
C PRO A 36 8.51 -44.47 -3.48
N SER A 37 7.51 -43.69 -3.01
CA SER A 37 6.23 -44.24 -2.46
C SER A 37 5.18 -43.19 -2.04
N SER A 38 4.02 -43.31 -2.69
CA SER A 38 2.60 -43.12 -2.34
C SER A 38 2.09 -42.42 -1.06
N SER A 39 1.06 -41.59 -1.31
CA SER A 39 -0.28 -41.45 -0.68
C SER A 39 -0.54 -40.55 0.56
N SER A 40 -1.32 -39.49 0.27
CA SER A 40 -2.60 -39.03 0.89
C SER A 40 -2.69 -38.42 2.30
N SER A 41 -3.36 -37.24 2.35
CA SER A 41 -4.13 -36.55 3.41
C SER A 41 -3.39 -36.21 4.70
N ASP A 42 -3.48 -35.01 5.26
CA ASP A 42 -4.71 -34.31 5.65
C ASP A 42 -4.49 -32.80 5.69
N PHE A 43 -5.52 -32.05 5.31
CA PHE A 43 -5.62 -30.61 5.51
C PHE A 43 -6.13 -30.37 6.92
N SER A 44 -5.38 -29.61 7.70
CA SER A 44 -5.89 -28.70 8.72
C SER A 44 -4.69 -27.98 9.31
N ASP A 45 -4.58 -26.68 9.05
CA ASP A 45 -4.23 -25.72 10.09
C ASP A 45 -4.75 -24.35 9.63
N GLU A 46 -5.65 -23.81 10.45
CA GLU A 46 -6.15 -22.44 10.40
C GLU A 46 -5.06 -21.55 11.01
N ASP A 47 -4.18 -21.00 10.17
CA ASP A 47 -3.28 -19.92 10.58
C ASP A 47 -3.90 -18.59 10.14
N GLU A 48 -4.36 -17.81 11.12
CA GLU A 48 -4.54 -16.37 10.97
C GLU A 48 -3.18 -15.76 10.64
N GLU A 49 -2.95 -15.46 9.36
CA GLU A 49 -1.79 -14.70 8.88
C GLU A 49 -1.79 -13.31 9.52
N GLN A 50 -1.20 -13.19 10.71
CA GLN A 50 -0.64 -11.92 11.17
C GLN A 50 0.45 -11.54 10.18
N LEU A 51 0.11 -10.63 9.25
CA LEU A 51 1.05 -10.02 8.31
C LEU A 51 2.17 -9.35 9.10
N ASP A 52 3.29 -10.05 9.20
CA ASP A 52 4.49 -9.62 9.91
C ASP A 52 5.20 -8.51 9.10
N TYR A 53 4.97 -7.26 9.48
CA TYR A 53 5.64 -6.09 8.92
C TYR A 53 7.15 -6.05 9.20
N SER A 54 7.69 -6.91 10.09
CA SER A 54 9.12 -6.94 10.40
C SER A 54 9.97 -7.69 9.35
N ALA A 55 9.34 -8.45 8.45
CA ALA A 55 10.04 -9.12 7.35
C ALA A 55 10.42 -8.18 6.18
N ILE A 56 10.01 -6.90 6.23
CA ILE A 56 10.17 -5.92 5.13
C ILE A 56 11.51 -5.15 5.22
N GLU A 57 12.43 -5.51 6.13
CA GLU A 57 13.58 -4.65 6.42
C GLU A 57 14.93 -5.04 5.76
N ASN A 58 15.09 -6.16 5.02
CA ASN A 58 16.41 -6.46 4.44
C ASN A 58 16.40 -7.28 3.14
N GLY A 59 16.54 -6.59 2.01
CA GLY A 59 16.99 -7.16 0.76
C GLY A 59 17.32 -6.06 -0.27
N GLU A 60 18.51 -6.13 -0.91
CA GLU A 60 18.89 -5.25 -2.03
C GLU A 60 17.84 -5.20 -3.18
N GLU A 61 16.92 -6.17 -3.18
CA GLU A 61 15.83 -6.38 -4.12
C GLU A 61 14.68 -5.37 -3.97
N ASP A 62 14.50 -4.79 -2.79
CA ASP A 62 13.42 -3.83 -2.49
C ASP A 62 13.79 -2.40 -2.91
N HIS A 63 15.10 -2.09 -2.97
CA HIS A 63 15.59 -0.78 -3.38
C HIS A 63 15.22 -0.44 -4.83
N ALA A 64 15.35 -1.40 -5.76
CA ALA A 64 15.06 -1.12 -7.17
C ALA A 64 13.55 -0.97 -7.45
N PHE A 65 12.68 -1.61 -6.66
CA PHE A 65 11.24 -1.35 -6.72
C PHE A 65 10.91 0.01 -6.11
N SER A 66 11.51 0.32 -4.96
CA SER A 66 11.41 1.62 -4.30
C SER A 66 11.79 2.77 -5.23
N ASP A 67 12.94 2.68 -5.92
CA ASP A 67 13.41 3.70 -6.86
C ASP A 67 12.40 3.95 -7.99
N VAL A 68 11.79 2.88 -8.52
CA VAL A 68 10.81 2.99 -9.60
C VAL A 68 9.50 3.60 -9.10
N VAL A 69 9.02 3.21 -7.92
CA VAL A 69 7.83 3.80 -7.30
C VAL A 69 8.08 5.27 -6.99
N GLN A 70 9.19 5.62 -6.36
CA GLN A 70 9.57 7.00 -6.06
C GLN A 70 9.59 7.87 -7.33
N ALA A 71 10.27 7.40 -8.39
CA ALA A 71 10.31 8.11 -9.66
C ALA A 71 8.92 8.24 -10.31
N HIS A 72 8.08 7.21 -10.21
CA HIS A 72 6.73 7.24 -10.75
C HIS A 72 5.83 8.22 -10.00
N VAL A 73 5.85 8.19 -8.66
CA VAL A 73 5.09 9.13 -7.82
C VAL A 73 5.57 10.57 -8.04
N PHE A 74 6.88 10.81 -8.20
CA PHE A 74 7.40 12.12 -8.61
C PHE A 74 6.86 12.55 -9.98
N ASN A 75 6.80 11.65 -10.96
CA ASN A 75 6.24 11.99 -12.27
C ASN A 75 4.73 12.29 -12.17
N LEU A 76 3.99 11.57 -11.32
CA LEU A 76 2.57 11.82 -11.07
C LEU A 76 2.33 13.20 -10.43
N SER A 77 3.16 13.62 -9.47
CA SER A 77 3.04 14.96 -8.87
C SER A 77 3.34 16.08 -9.87
N GLN A 78 4.28 15.87 -10.79
CA GLN A 78 4.51 16.81 -11.90
C GLN A 78 3.29 16.91 -12.82
N LEU A 79 2.64 15.79 -13.14
CA LEU A 79 1.41 15.81 -13.95
C LEU A 79 0.28 16.59 -13.27
N LEU A 80 0.14 16.49 -11.94
CA LEU A 80 -0.82 17.31 -11.19
C LEU A 80 -0.49 18.81 -11.31
N THR A 81 0.78 19.16 -11.16
CA THR A 81 1.28 20.55 -11.28
C THR A 81 1.03 21.12 -12.68
N GLU A 82 1.19 20.29 -13.71
CA GLU A 82 0.93 20.63 -15.12
C GLU A 82 -0.57 20.59 -15.48
N GLN A 83 -1.47 20.28 -14.54
CA GLN A 83 -2.91 20.13 -14.75
C GLN A 83 -3.28 19.05 -15.79
N ARG A 84 -2.46 17.99 -15.85
CA ARG A 84 -2.59 16.86 -16.77
C ARG A 84 -3.36 15.69 -16.16
N SER A 85 -4.60 15.99 -15.75
CA SER A 85 -5.44 15.08 -14.93
C SER A 85 -5.71 13.72 -15.57
N GLN A 86 -5.88 13.66 -16.89
CA GLN A 86 -6.11 12.39 -17.60
C GLN A 86 -4.88 11.49 -17.51
N GLU A 87 -3.68 12.05 -17.70
CA GLU A 87 -2.44 11.29 -17.67
C GLU A 87 -2.05 10.91 -16.25
N TYR A 88 -2.39 11.74 -15.27
CA TYR A 88 -2.30 11.40 -13.86
C TYR A 88 -3.16 10.18 -13.52
N THR A 89 -4.44 10.23 -13.86
CA THR A 89 -5.39 9.16 -13.55
C THR A 89 -4.98 7.85 -14.23
N GLN A 90 -4.50 7.92 -15.47
CA GLN A 90 -3.97 6.74 -16.17
C GLN A 90 -2.72 6.19 -15.48
N GLY A 91 -1.80 7.05 -15.03
CA GLY A 91 -0.59 6.62 -14.34
C GLY A 91 -0.87 5.98 -12.97
N ILE A 92 -1.92 6.41 -12.26
CA ILE A 92 -2.43 5.73 -11.07
C ILE A 92 -2.99 4.35 -11.42
N ALA A 93 -3.82 4.27 -12.46
CA ALA A 93 -4.40 3.00 -12.90
C ALA A 93 -3.31 1.98 -13.29
N ASP A 94 -2.28 2.42 -14.02
CA ASP A 94 -1.15 1.56 -14.39
C ASP A 94 -0.35 1.10 -13.15
N LEU A 95 -0.11 2.00 -12.17
CA LEU A 95 0.58 1.65 -10.93
C LEU A 95 -0.21 0.58 -10.15
N ARG A 96 -1.53 0.80 -10.01
CA ARG A 96 -2.44 -0.09 -9.31
C ARG A 96 -2.54 -1.47 -9.98
N GLU A 97 -2.78 -1.50 -11.29
CA GLU A 97 -2.85 -2.75 -12.06
C GLU A 97 -1.55 -3.54 -11.91
N TYR A 98 -0.42 -2.84 -11.98
CA TYR A 98 0.89 -3.46 -11.84
C TYR A 98 1.11 -4.05 -10.43
N THR A 99 0.87 -3.27 -9.38
CA THR A 99 1.13 -3.75 -8.01
C THR A 99 0.17 -4.87 -7.63
N ALA A 100 -1.09 -4.80 -8.07
CA ALA A 100 -2.06 -5.88 -7.91
C ALA A 100 -1.62 -7.17 -8.61
N SER A 101 -1.24 -7.07 -9.90
CA SER A 101 -0.90 -8.23 -10.72
C SER A 101 0.38 -8.94 -10.27
N ASN A 102 1.22 -8.27 -9.48
CA ASN A 102 2.50 -8.79 -9.01
C ASN A 102 2.53 -9.02 -7.48
N GLY A 103 1.42 -8.81 -6.76
CA GLY A 103 1.38 -8.95 -5.30
C GLY A 103 2.30 -7.98 -4.56
N LEU A 104 2.48 -6.77 -5.10
CA LEU A 104 3.41 -5.75 -4.58
C LEU A 104 2.70 -4.64 -3.80
N LEU A 105 1.41 -4.80 -3.46
CA LEU A 105 0.67 -3.83 -2.66
C LEU A 105 1.31 -3.58 -1.28
N PRO A 106 1.77 -4.60 -0.51
CA PRO A 106 2.45 -4.36 0.77
C PRO A 106 3.75 -3.55 0.60
N SER A 107 4.60 -3.94 -0.36
CA SER A 107 5.84 -3.21 -0.69
C SER A 107 5.54 -1.77 -1.12
N LEU A 108 4.47 -1.55 -1.89
CA LEU A 108 4.07 -0.21 -2.30
C LEU A 108 3.69 0.66 -1.08
N VAL A 109 2.85 0.15 -0.18
CA VAL A 109 2.45 0.90 1.03
C VAL A 109 3.66 1.20 1.92
N SER A 110 4.60 0.27 2.03
CA SER A 110 5.88 0.47 2.72
C SER A 110 6.68 1.61 2.08
N VAL A 111 6.88 1.58 0.76
CA VAL A 111 7.60 2.63 0.03
C VAL A 111 6.93 3.99 0.20
N LEU A 112 5.61 4.09 0.01
CA LEU A 112 4.88 5.35 0.17
C LEU A 112 4.96 5.88 1.61
N SER A 113 4.93 5.00 2.62
CA SER A 113 5.11 5.38 4.03
C SER A 113 6.53 5.87 4.30
N ASN A 114 7.55 5.24 3.71
CA ASN A 114 8.94 5.68 3.82
C ASN A 114 9.17 7.02 3.14
N MET A 115 8.56 7.26 1.97
CA MET A 115 8.63 8.55 1.28
C MET A 115 8.00 9.68 2.11
N LEU A 116 6.91 9.39 2.84
CA LEU A 116 6.29 10.32 3.79
C LEU A 116 7.20 10.61 4.98
N ASP A 117 7.89 9.59 5.51
CA ASP A 117 8.80 9.72 6.66
C ASP A 117 10.06 10.51 6.32
N GLN A 118 10.55 10.36 5.09
CA GLN A 118 11.76 11.00 4.60
C GLN A 118 11.51 12.37 3.95
N GLU A 119 10.24 12.79 3.85
CA GLU A 119 9.82 14.05 3.20
C GLU A 119 10.38 14.20 1.76
N GLU A 120 10.54 13.08 1.04
CA GLU A 120 11.14 13.06 -0.31
C GLU A 120 10.27 13.74 -1.38
N LEU A 121 8.96 13.78 -1.14
CA LEU A 121 7.96 14.41 -2.00
C LEU A 121 6.97 15.21 -1.17
N GLU A 122 6.18 16.05 -1.84
CA GLU A 122 5.02 16.68 -1.22
C GLU A 122 4.08 15.60 -0.67
N ALA A 123 3.96 15.55 0.65
CA ALA A 123 3.17 14.53 1.34
C ALA A 123 1.70 14.50 0.91
N GLU A 124 1.17 15.65 0.46
CA GLU A 124 -0.16 15.73 -0.16
C GLU A 124 -0.24 14.92 -1.46
N SER A 125 0.79 14.97 -2.31
CA SER A 125 0.86 14.17 -3.54
C SER A 125 0.88 12.68 -3.24
N ILE A 126 1.63 12.25 -2.22
CA ILE A 126 1.66 10.83 -1.80
C ILE A 126 0.29 10.39 -1.28
N ALA A 127 -0.35 11.20 -0.43
CA ALA A 127 -1.68 10.90 0.09
C ALA A 127 -2.73 10.80 -1.03
N GLN A 128 -2.66 11.69 -2.03
CA GLN A 128 -3.52 11.63 -3.22
C GLN A 128 -3.27 10.38 -4.06
N VAL A 129 -2.03 9.90 -4.18
CA VAL A 129 -1.76 8.63 -4.87
C VAL A 129 -2.46 7.48 -4.17
N ILE A 130 -2.34 7.38 -2.84
CA ILE A 130 -3.01 6.34 -2.05
C ILE A 130 -4.53 6.43 -2.22
N GLU A 131 -5.10 7.62 -2.09
CA GLU A 131 -6.53 7.87 -2.27
C GLU A 131 -7.01 7.44 -3.66
N HIS A 132 -6.33 7.86 -4.72
CA HIS A 132 -6.75 7.57 -6.10
C HIS A 132 -6.54 6.10 -6.47
N MET A 133 -5.62 5.38 -5.82
CA MET A 133 -5.46 3.93 -6.02
C MET A 133 -6.67 3.12 -5.54
N CYS A 134 -7.47 3.67 -4.61
CA CYS A 134 -8.70 3.04 -4.15
C CYS A 134 -9.80 3.01 -5.22
N PHE A 135 -9.69 3.77 -6.32
CA PHE A 135 -10.78 3.91 -7.30
C PHE A 135 -10.32 3.65 -8.73
N GLU A 136 -11.24 3.08 -9.51
CA GLU A 136 -11.13 2.98 -10.96
C GLU A 136 -11.32 4.34 -11.64
N THR A 137 -10.93 4.43 -12.92
CA THR A 137 -11.16 5.64 -13.74
C THR A 137 -12.66 5.98 -13.88
N SER A 138 -13.55 5.00 -13.71
CA SER A 138 -15.00 5.15 -13.67
C SER A 138 -15.53 5.72 -12.35
N GLY A 139 -14.68 5.84 -11.32
CA GLY A 139 -15.07 6.21 -9.96
C GLY A 139 -15.67 5.04 -9.15
N GLU A 140 -15.61 3.82 -9.68
CA GLU A 140 -15.94 2.60 -8.92
C GLU A 140 -14.80 2.23 -7.97
N PRO A 141 -15.08 1.57 -6.83
CA PRO A 141 -14.03 1.02 -5.98
C PRO A 141 -13.17 0.05 -6.77
N ALA A 142 -11.86 0.18 -6.66
CA ALA A 142 -10.93 -0.71 -7.33
C ALA A 142 -10.93 -2.11 -6.69
N THR A 143 -10.51 -3.11 -7.45
CA THR A 143 -10.39 -4.50 -6.96
C THR A 143 -9.43 -4.66 -5.78
N VAL A 144 -8.48 -3.73 -5.65
CA VAL A 144 -7.51 -3.68 -4.54
C VAL A 144 -8.00 -2.89 -3.33
N PHE A 145 -9.22 -2.33 -3.37
CA PHE A 145 -9.68 -1.38 -2.34
C PHE A 145 -9.55 -1.94 -0.93
N ASP A 146 -10.15 -3.11 -0.65
CA ASP A 146 -10.17 -3.68 0.69
C ASP A 146 -8.75 -4.03 1.18
N GLU A 147 -7.92 -4.63 0.33
CA GLU A 147 -6.53 -4.99 0.66
C GLU A 147 -5.68 -3.73 0.92
N LEU A 148 -5.76 -2.73 0.05
CA LEU A 148 -5.01 -1.48 0.18
C LEU A 148 -5.40 -0.74 1.47
N VAL A 149 -6.70 -0.67 1.79
CA VAL A 149 -7.18 -0.02 3.01
C VAL A 149 -6.65 -0.72 4.26
N GLU A 150 -6.72 -2.06 4.32
CA GLU A 150 -6.18 -2.81 5.46
C GLU A 150 -4.65 -2.65 5.60
N LEU A 151 -3.91 -2.64 4.49
CA LEU A 151 -2.46 -2.37 4.51
C LEU A 151 -2.13 -0.95 5.00
N VAL A 152 -2.91 0.05 4.59
CA VAL A 152 -2.74 1.43 5.05
C VAL A 152 -3.09 1.55 6.55
N PHE A 153 -4.10 0.81 7.03
CA PHE A 153 -4.40 0.74 8.47
C PHE A 153 -3.27 0.13 9.28
N ALA A 154 -2.69 -0.97 8.82
CA ALA A 154 -1.57 -1.60 9.50
C ALA A 154 -0.33 -0.69 9.50
N ALA A 155 -0.05 0.00 8.38
CA ALA A 155 0.99 1.01 8.32
C ALA A 155 0.73 2.18 9.28
N LEU A 156 -0.52 2.64 9.40
CA LEU A 156 -0.93 3.67 10.34
C LEU A 156 -0.72 3.24 11.79
N GLN A 157 -1.13 2.01 12.13
CA GLN A 157 -0.92 1.45 13.47
C GLN A 157 0.58 1.42 13.82
N HIS A 158 1.41 0.91 12.90
CA HIS A 158 2.85 0.90 13.04
C HIS A 158 3.43 2.31 13.22
N CYS A 159 2.93 3.31 12.48
CA CYS A 159 3.36 4.70 12.65
C CYS A 159 3.00 5.26 14.03
N CYS A 160 1.81 4.96 14.54
CA CYS A 160 1.39 5.40 15.88
C CYS A 160 2.21 4.74 16.99
N GLU A 161 2.54 3.45 16.87
CA GLU A 161 3.39 2.73 17.82
C GLU A 161 4.81 3.32 17.85
N ASN A 162 5.34 3.70 16.68
CA ASN A 162 6.68 4.28 16.55
C ASN A 162 6.72 5.81 16.68
N LYS A 163 5.62 6.46 17.10
CA LYS A 163 5.51 7.92 17.25
C LYS A 163 5.84 8.71 15.96
N LYS A 164 5.63 8.11 14.77
CA LYS A 164 5.77 8.77 13.45
C LYS A 164 4.50 9.58 13.13
N VAL A 165 4.26 10.63 13.92
CA VAL A 165 3.00 11.40 13.89
C VAL A 165 2.73 12.04 12.52
N ASN A 166 3.77 12.56 11.85
CA ASN A 166 3.61 13.19 10.54
C ASN A 166 3.13 12.20 9.48
N VAL A 167 3.74 11.02 9.40
CA VAL A 167 3.33 9.95 8.48
C VAL A 167 1.89 9.51 8.79
N ALA A 168 1.58 9.30 10.06
CA ALA A 168 0.23 8.91 10.50
C ALA A 168 -0.84 9.91 10.06
N ILE A 169 -0.59 11.22 10.16
CA ILE A 169 -1.53 12.27 9.72
C ILE A 169 -1.83 12.15 8.22
N TRP A 170 -0.81 11.93 7.39
CA TRP A 170 -0.99 11.83 5.94
C TRP A 170 -1.67 10.54 5.51
N LEU A 171 -1.35 9.41 6.15
CA LEU A 171 -2.07 8.15 5.93
C LEU A 171 -3.54 8.26 6.34
N LEU A 172 -3.84 8.91 7.47
CA LEU A 172 -5.21 9.21 7.89
C LEU A 172 -5.96 10.07 6.86
N ARG A 173 -5.30 11.09 6.31
CA ARG A 173 -5.90 11.95 5.29
C ARG A 173 -6.21 11.18 4.00
N ALA A 174 -5.32 10.29 3.59
CA ALA A 174 -5.57 9.42 2.43
C ALA A 174 -6.77 8.48 2.67
N LEU A 175 -6.88 7.90 3.86
CA LEU A 175 -8.03 7.06 4.24
C LEU A 175 -9.34 7.87 4.29
N ASP A 176 -9.33 9.09 4.82
CA ASP A 176 -10.51 9.96 4.84
C ASP A 176 -10.97 10.30 3.41
N GLY A 177 -10.02 10.61 2.51
CA GLY A 177 -10.28 10.79 1.09
C GLY A 177 -10.90 9.55 0.44
N ALA A 178 -10.34 8.36 0.72
CA ALA A 178 -10.88 7.10 0.23
C ALA A 178 -12.31 6.81 0.73
N VAL A 179 -12.57 7.04 2.03
CA VAL A 179 -13.92 6.88 2.60
C VAL A 179 -14.90 7.88 1.98
N HIS A 180 -14.44 9.12 1.75
CA HIS A 180 -15.25 10.15 1.11
C HIS A 180 -15.62 9.78 -0.33
N GLY A 181 -14.64 9.37 -1.14
CA GLY A 181 -14.88 8.93 -2.53
C GLY A 181 -15.84 7.75 -2.60
N LEU A 182 -15.73 6.80 -1.68
CA LEU A 182 -16.61 5.64 -1.62
C LEU A 182 -18.05 6.05 -1.27
N ARG A 183 -18.22 7.00 -0.34
CA ARG A 183 -19.54 7.57 -0.01
C ARG A 183 -20.15 8.27 -1.22
N GLN A 184 -19.38 9.08 -1.94
CA GLN A 184 -19.85 9.76 -3.16
C GLN A 184 -20.31 8.76 -4.22
N HIS A 185 -19.55 7.68 -4.44
CA HIS A 185 -19.93 6.62 -5.35
C HIS A 185 -21.27 5.99 -4.94
N GLN A 186 -21.43 5.64 -3.66
CA GLN A 186 -22.67 5.06 -3.16
C GLN A 186 -23.88 5.98 -3.33
N GLU A 187 -23.73 7.26 -2.97
CA GLU A 187 -24.78 8.27 -3.13
C GLU A 187 -25.18 8.42 -4.60
N HIS A 188 -24.23 8.38 -5.53
CA HIS A 188 -24.48 8.53 -6.95
C HIS A 188 -25.28 7.37 -7.55
N PHE A 189 -24.98 6.13 -7.15
CA PHE A 189 -25.58 4.93 -7.77
C PHE A 189 -26.81 4.39 -7.02
N TYR A 190 -26.88 4.55 -5.71
CA TYR A 190 -27.94 3.95 -4.88
C TYR A 190 -28.86 4.98 -4.21
N GLY A 191 -28.54 6.28 -4.33
CA GLY A 191 -29.26 7.36 -3.65
C GLY A 191 -29.00 7.36 -2.13
N SER A 192 -29.49 8.40 -1.44
CA SER A 192 -29.25 8.55 0.01
C SER A 192 -29.97 7.50 0.88
N GLU A 193 -30.88 6.72 0.30
CA GLU A 193 -31.66 5.68 0.99
C GLU A 193 -31.15 4.25 0.71
N GLY A 194 -30.14 4.10 -0.16
CA GLY A 194 -29.54 2.83 -0.54
C GLY A 194 -28.56 2.27 0.49
N LEU A 195 -29.06 1.90 1.67
CA LEU A 195 -28.32 1.17 2.72
C LEU A 195 -28.03 -0.29 2.29
N TYR A 196 -27.15 -0.49 1.30
CA TYR A 196 -26.60 -1.82 1.03
C TYR A 196 -25.35 -2.05 1.89
N LYS A 197 -25.53 -2.83 2.97
CA LYS A 197 -24.51 -3.48 3.82
C LYS A 197 -23.14 -2.77 3.84
N THR A 198 -23.13 -1.63 4.50
CA THR A 198 -21.97 -0.83 4.95
C THR A 198 -21.14 -1.51 6.04
N LEU A 199 -20.91 -2.83 5.97
CA LEU A 199 -20.02 -3.52 6.92
C LEU A 199 -18.55 -3.10 6.74
N SER A 200 -18.13 -2.74 5.52
CA SER A 200 -16.76 -2.26 5.24
C SER A 200 -16.59 -0.76 5.56
N ILE A 201 -17.58 0.09 5.27
CA ILE A 201 -17.46 1.56 5.46
C ILE A 201 -17.62 1.98 6.92
N GLU A 202 -18.61 1.45 7.63
CA GLU A 202 -18.75 1.76 9.06
C GLU A 202 -17.62 1.12 9.86
N SER A 203 -17.14 -0.07 9.45
CA SER A 203 -15.95 -0.67 10.07
C SER A 203 -14.70 0.14 9.78
N ALA A 204 -14.43 0.54 8.53
CA ALA A 204 -13.29 1.38 8.19
C ALA A 204 -13.39 2.76 8.86
N SER A 205 -14.53 3.43 8.81
CA SER A 205 -14.73 4.73 9.48
C SER A 205 -14.60 4.62 11.01
N SER A 206 -15.12 3.56 11.62
CA SER A 206 -14.99 3.33 13.07
C SER A 206 -13.56 2.95 13.44
N LYS A 207 -12.87 2.13 12.64
CA LYS A 207 -11.45 1.78 12.79
C LYS A 207 -10.57 3.03 12.67
N VAL A 208 -10.80 3.90 11.67
CA VAL A 208 -10.10 5.20 11.54
C VAL A 208 -10.34 6.04 12.78
N GLN A 209 -11.59 6.17 13.22
CA GLN A 209 -11.93 7.02 14.37
C GLN A 209 -11.36 6.49 15.69
N GLU A 210 -11.39 5.17 15.90
CA GLU A 210 -10.79 4.51 17.07
C GLU A 210 -9.27 4.64 17.08
N LEU A 211 -8.61 4.48 15.92
CA LEU A 211 -7.17 4.72 15.79
C LEU A 211 -6.81 6.17 16.03
N ILE A 212 -7.55 7.13 15.47
CA ILE A 212 -7.34 8.57 15.75
C ILE A 212 -7.42 8.83 17.25
N CYS A 213 -8.46 8.31 17.93
CA CYS A 213 -8.63 8.48 19.37
C CYS A 213 -7.49 7.81 20.17
N SER A 214 -7.02 6.63 19.76
CA SER A 214 -5.91 5.91 20.40
C SER A 214 -4.57 6.63 20.20
N CYS A 215 -4.28 7.10 18.99
CA CYS A 215 -3.03 7.81 18.69
C CYS A 215 -2.97 9.18 19.39
N LEU A 216 -4.09 9.90 19.48
CA LEU A 216 -4.18 11.17 20.23
C LEU A 216 -4.14 10.95 21.76
N ALA A 217 -4.67 9.85 22.28
CA ALA A 217 -4.58 9.53 23.70
C ALA A 217 -3.14 9.18 24.14
N LYS A 218 -2.36 8.51 23.27
CA LYS A 218 -0.95 8.17 23.54
C LYS A 218 0.00 9.37 23.51
N THR A 219 -0.39 10.49 22.91
CA THR A 219 0.41 11.74 22.92
C THR A 219 0.30 12.53 24.24
N ASP A 220 -0.66 12.21 25.11
CA ASP A 220 -0.92 12.91 26.36
C ASP A 220 -0.34 12.21 27.62
N GLU A 221 0.35 11.07 27.48
CA GLU A 221 1.12 10.50 28.60
C GLU A 221 2.47 11.22 28.74
N PRO A 222 2.69 12.02 29.80
CA PRO A 222 4.01 12.56 30.08
C PRO A 222 4.94 11.39 30.41
N ASP A 223 6.03 11.27 29.64
CA ASP A 223 7.19 10.44 29.97
C ASP A 223 7.59 10.74 31.42
N SER A 224 7.18 9.87 32.34
CA SER A 224 7.56 9.97 33.74
C SER A 224 9.05 9.61 33.81
N PRO A 225 9.95 10.55 34.19
CA PRO A 225 11.34 10.20 34.33
C PRO A 225 11.47 9.22 35.49
N SER A 226 11.84 7.99 35.16
CA SER A 226 12.31 6.99 36.11
C SER A 226 13.59 7.52 36.78
N VAL A 227 13.41 8.29 37.85
CA VAL A 227 14.45 8.54 38.85
C VAL A 227 14.54 7.29 39.71
N ALA A 228 15.39 6.34 39.32
CA ALA A 228 15.85 5.28 40.20
C ALA A 228 17.20 5.70 40.80
N LYS A 229 17.20 5.78 42.13
CA LYS A 229 18.33 6.07 43.03
C LYS A 229 19.38 4.97 43.03
#